data_AF-A0A168KMK2-F1
#
_entry.id   AF-A0A168KMK2-F1
#
_cell.length_a   1.000
_cell.length_b   1.000
_cell.length_c   1.000
_cell.angle_alpha   90.00
_cell.angle_beta   90.00
_cell.angle_gamma   90.00
#
_symmetry.space_group_name_H-M   'P 1'
#
loop_
_entity.id
_entity.type
_entity.pdbx_description
1 polymer ?
#
loop_
_entity_poly.entity_id
_entity_poly.type
_entity_poly.pdbx_seq_one_letter_code
_entity_poly.pdbx_strand_id
1 'polypeptide(L)'
;MKRTIAVAHDEIETPLVEATLLLEKRRGTDRRRHLLQALRGRFVLSEDEELALTSTAEPVNDDFFGALAKAKKISQECEVLLGFERQTLASEIMEKASKNIGFGYQKLYKWVQREFKTLDLENPQMNATMRKALTVLAARPSLFQNCLDFFADARQHILSDSFFAALTGNGTSEGFIAVKPIDMIAHDSLRYVGDMLAWVHSAAVSEREVLEVLFVSDGEELVSGINSGRDAELWRIISDEECDEFNTLKALNNLVDRDVSGAARILRQRVEQVIQSNEDSILAYKLANLLKFYGVMLLKLLGPDSSLLGSVRSLEREAMRQFRALLREHIAAVRAEPQSVPSDLSPPVFLQDALKQIQVILSTYETSMTSAESREDSIDEVLSEAADPFILDSEALAKSMSTPYSSIYLINCRLAVANCFRQSSLTSKREEQLRVLISKEAATLTDSQLEFFHQGSGLADVIAAVKECAHSTIDLITVSRLSALSSELDHFLPSAYIDALERLGALQDSSLARKITKEAADCFCTGFELLEKRIDALDAAKNDNRDDNFRSVFPRTASELRVLLS
;
A
#
# COMPACT_ATOMS: atom_id res chain seq x y z
N MET A 1 8.58 -9.91 119.58
CA MET A 1 7.75 -10.08 118.36
C MET A 1 7.37 -8.77 117.68
N LYS A 2 6.63 -7.83 118.28
CA LYS A 2 6.29 -6.55 117.61
C LYS A 2 7.50 -5.66 117.29
N ARG A 3 8.48 -5.56 118.19
CA ARG A 3 9.73 -4.79 117.98
C ARG A 3 10.64 -5.38 116.90
N THR A 4 10.73 -6.71 116.84
CA THR A 4 11.52 -7.44 115.83
C THR A 4 10.88 -7.37 114.44
N ILE A 5 9.55 -7.30 114.35
CA ILE A 5 8.84 -7.10 113.07
C ILE A 5 9.01 -5.65 112.57
N ALA A 6 9.00 -4.65 113.47
CA ALA A 6 9.22 -3.25 113.10
C ALA A 6 10.65 -2.99 112.61
N VAL A 7 11.67 -3.55 113.27
CA VAL A 7 13.07 -3.45 112.83
C VAL A 7 13.29 -4.16 111.49
N ALA A 8 12.70 -5.35 111.30
CA ALA A 8 12.74 -6.03 110.01
C ALA A 8 11.97 -5.28 108.92
N HIS A 9 10.91 -4.53 109.26
CA HIS A 9 10.19 -3.71 108.29
C HIS A 9 11.05 -2.53 107.82
N ASP A 10 11.69 -1.82 108.76
CA ASP A 10 12.58 -0.68 108.50
C ASP A 10 13.84 -1.10 107.70
N GLU A 11 14.39 -2.28 108.01
CA GLU A 11 15.52 -2.90 107.28
C GLU A 11 15.14 -3.41 105.87
N ILE A 12 13.87 -3.75 105.63
CA ILE A 12 13.39 -4.22 104.32
C ILE A 12 12.83 -3.05 103.48
N GLU A 13 12.31 -2.00 104.09
CA GLU A 13 11.67 -0.87 103.41
C GLU A 13 12.65 -0.12 102.51
N THR A 14 13.88 0.13 102.98
CA THR A 14 14.95 0.75 102.19
C THR A 14 15.34 -0.06 100.94
N PRO A 15 15.71 -1.36 101.04
CA PRO A 15 16.01 -2.17 99.86
C PRO A 15 14.79 -2.45 98.99
N LEU A 16 13.56 -2.42 99.53
CA LEU A 16 12.33 -2.59 98.76
C LEU A 16 11.98 -1.34 97.96
N VAL A 17 12.21 -0.15 98.51
CA VAL A 17 12.15 1.13 97.77
C VAL A 17 13.25 1.21 96.70
N GLU A 18 14.45 0.72 97.00
CA GLU A 18 15.52 0.67 96.00
C GLU A 18 15.19 -0.34 94.88
N ALA A 19 14.63 -1.50 95.22
CA ALA A 19 14.20 -2.50 94.25
C ALA A 19 13.05 -2.01 93.36
N THR A 20 12.07 -1.26 93.90
CA THR A 20 10.98 -0.68 93.09
C THR A 20 11.52 0.40 92.15
N LEU A 21 12.43 1.26 92.60
CA LEU A 21 13.11 2.24 91.75
C LEU A 21 13.94 1.57 90.63
N LEU A 22 14.62 0.46 90.93
CA LEU A 22 15.36 -0.32 89.93
C LEU A 22 14.42 -0.99 88.92
N LEU A 23 13.28 -1.52 89.36
CA LEU A 23 12.27 -2.10 88.47
C LEU A 23 11.62 -1.03 87.58
N GLU A 24 11.37 0.17 88.09
CA GLU A 24 10.90 1.30 87.29
C GLU A 24 11.94 1.77 86.27
N LYS A 25 13.22 1.87 86.67
CA LYS A 25 14.33 2.16 85.74
C LYS A 25 14.46 1.08 84.66
N ARG A 26 14.32 -0.20 85.03
CA ARG A 26 14.34 -1.32 84.08
C ARG A 26 13.18 -1.24 83.09
N ARG A 27 11.95 -1.01 83.57
CA ARG A 27 10.78 -0.80 82.69
C ARG A 27 10.97 0.40 81.77
N GLY A 28 11.56 1.49 82.27
CA GLY A 28 11.88 2.68 81.47
C GLY A 28 12.93 2.40 80.38
N THR A 29 13.96 1.61 80.69
CA THR A 29 14.99 1.20 79.72
C THR A 29 14.46 0.19 78.71
N ASP A 30 13.61 -0.76 79.11
CA ASP A 30 12.94 -1.71 78.21
C ASP A 30 12.05 -0.96 77.20
N ARG A 31 11.25 0.02 77.66
CA ARG A 31 10.44 0.87 76.78
C ARG A 31 11.30 1.66 75.79
N ARG A 32 12.40 2.29 76.27
CA ARG A 32 13.34 3.01 75.38
C ARG A 32 13.98 2.09 74.36
N ARG A 33 14.34 0.85 74.74
CA ARG A 33 14.90 -0.16 73.83
C ARG A 33 13.91 -0.54 72.74
N HIS A 34 12.65 -0.79 73.09
CA HIS A 34 11.60 -1.10 72.11
C HIS A 34 11.34 0.07 71.17
N LEU A 35 11.28 1.30 71.68
CA LEU A 35 11.15 2.50 70.85
C LEU A 35 12.34 2.66 69.89
N LEU A 36 13.57 2.46 70.36
CA LEU A 36 14.78 2.49 69.54
C LEU A 36 14.77 1.41 68.46
N GLN A 37 14.34 0.18 68.78
CA GLN A 37 14.23 -0.90 67.80
C GLN A 37 13.17 -0.59 66.73
N ALA A 38 12.01 -0.06 67.13
CA ALA A 38 10.97 0.35 66.20
C ALA A 38 11.43 1.50 65.30
N LEU A 39 12.12 2.49 65.87
CA LEU A 39 12.66 3.64 65.14
C LEU A 39 13.78 3.22 64.18
N ARG A 40 14.67 2.32 64.61
CA ARG A 40 15.72 1.73 63.75
C ARG A 40 15.12 0.92 62.61
N GLY A 41 14.14 0.05 62.88
CA GLY A 41 13.51 -0.75 61.83
C GLY A 41 12.76 0.10 60.79
N ARG A 42 12.27 1.27 61.20
CA ARG A 42 11.45 2.15 60.37
C ARG A 42 12.24 3.21 59.60
N PHE A 43 13.34 3.72 60.15
CA PHE A 43 14.12 4.83 59.58
C PHE A 43 15.57 4.49 59.22
N VAL A 44 16.02 3.25 59.45
CA VAL A 44 17.39 2.82 59.16
C VAL A 44 17.37 1.55 58.33
N LEU A 45 18.17 1.54 57.26
CA LEU A 45 18.42 0.34 56.45
C LEU A 45 19.40 -0.57 57.20
N SER A 46 19.15 -1.88 57.16
CA SER A 46 20.10 -2.89 57.65
C SER A 46 21.33 -2.98 56.75
N GLU A 47 22.43 -3.53 57.25
CA GLU A 47 23.65 -3.71 56.46
C GLU A 47 23.39 -4.54 55.20
N ASP A 48 22.58 -5.60 55.29
CA ASP A 48 22.20 -6.43 54.14
C ASP A 48 21.38 -5.63 53.10
N GLU A 49 20.45 -4.77 53.55
CA GLU A 49 19.67 -3.90 52.64
C GLU A 49 20.55 -2.82 51.97
N GLU A 50 21.56 -2.29 52.69
CA GLU A 50 22.52 -1.35 52.12
C GLU A 50 23.44 -2.02 51.10
N LEU A 51 23.90 -3.25 51.38
CA LEU A 51 24.69 -4.06 50.45
C LEU A 51 23.90 -4.39 49.19
N ALA A 52 22.63 -4.79 49.34
CA ALA A 52 21.73 -5.05 48.21
C ALA A 52 21.62 -3.85 47.27
N LEU A 53 21.57 -2.61 47.79
CA LEU A 53 21.47 -1.40 46.97
C LEU A 53 22.79 -0.92 46.36
N THR A 54 23.92 -1.15 47.04
CA THR A 54 25.21 -0.52 46.69
C THR A 54 26.20 -1.45 46.00
N SER A 55 26.20 -2.74 46.34
CA SER A 55 27.16 -3.71 45.83
C SER A 55 26.75 -4.21 44.45
N THR A 56 27.62 -4.06 43.45
CA THR A 56 27.42 -4.62 42.09
C THR A 56 27.62 -6.13 42.03
N ALA A 57 28.15 -6.75 43.08
CA ALA A 57 28.35 -8.21 43.17
C ALA A 57 27.06 -8.96 43.52
N GLU A 58 26.10 -8.30 44.16
CA GLU A 58 24.81 -8.91 44.48
C GLU A 58 23.81 -8.80 43.32
N PRO A 59 22.97 -9.82 43.10
CA PRO A 59 22.00 -9.84 42.01
C PRO A 59 20.90 -8.78 42.22
N VAL A 60 20.18 -8.46 41.12
CA VAL A 60 18.94 -7.69 41.18
C VAL A 60 17.78 -8.69 41.32
N ASN A 61 17.29 -8.85 42.54
CA ASN A 61 16.23 -9.78 42.91
C ASN A 61 15.16 -9.08 43.78
N ASP A 62 14.23 -9.84 44.35
CA ASP A 62 13.18 -9.27 45.22
C ASP A 62 13.73 -8.57 46.47
N ASP A 63 14.89 -9.00 46.99
CA ASP A 63 15.55 -8.35 48.13
C ASP A 63 16.02 -6.95 47.76
N PHE A 64 16.62 -6.78 46.58
CA PHE A 64 16.97 -5.46 46.03
C PHE A 64 15.74 -4.56 45.90
N PHE A 65 14.66 -5.05 45.30
CA PHE A 65 13.44 -4.26 45.12
C PHE A 65 12.79 -3.90 46.46
N GLY A 66 12.80 -4.82 47.43
CA GLY A 66 12.34 -4.58 48.79
C GLY A 66 13.16 -3.51 49.51
N ALA A 67 14.50 -3.60 49.44
CA ALA A 67 15.40 -2.61 50.02
C ALA A 67 15.20 -1.22 49.40
N LEU A 68 15.01 -1.13 48.07
CA LEU A 68 14.77 0.12 47.38
C LEU A 68 13.41 0.74 47.75
N ALA A 69 12.36 -0.08 47.83
CA ALA A 69 11.04 0.37 48.26
C ALA A 69 11.07 0.89 49.71
N LYS A 70 11.79 0.20 50.61
CA LYS A 70 12.00 0.65 51.98
C LYS A 70 12.76 1.96 52.04
N ALA A 71 13.84 2.12 51.26
CA ALA A 71 14.61 3.36 51.19
C ALA A 71 13.75 4.55 50.71
N LYS A 72 12.92 4.35 49.68
CA LYS A 72 11.94 5.34 49.21
C LYS A 72 10.93 5.71 50.30
N LYS A 73 10.38 4.71 51.00
CA LYS A 73 9.44 4.93 52.11
C LYS A 73 10.08 5.72 53.25
N ILE A 74 11.32 5.42 53.62
CA ILE A 74 12.08 6.18 54.63
C ILE A 74 12.17 7.64 54.21
N SER A 75 12.52 7.92 52.94
CA SER A 75 12.62 9.29 52.42
C SER A 75 11.28 10.03 52.54
N GLN A 76 10.17 9.40 52.15
CA GLN A 76 8.82 9.99 52.22
C GLN A 76 8.37 10.23 53.67
N GLU A 77 8.61 9.28 54.58
CA GLU A 77 8.25 9.45 56.00
C GLU A 77 9.11 10.55 56.66
N CYS A 78 10.38 10.69 56.26
CA CYS A 78 11.24 11.79 56.70
C CYS A 78 10.77 13.15 56.18
N GLU A 79 10.26 13.24 54.96
CA GLU A 79 9.69 14.46 54.40
C GLU A 79 8.52 15.00 55.25
N VAL A 80 7.63 14.11 55.70
CA VAL A 80 6.55 14.46 56.64
C VAL A 80 7.11 14.91 58.00
N LEU A 81 8.18 14.29 58.49
CA LEU A 81 8.81 14.64 59.77
C LEU A 81 9.54 15.98 59.75
N LEU A 82 10.01 16.45 58.58
CA LEU A 82 10.63 17.77 58.41
C LEU A 82 9.63 18.92 58.65
N GLY A 83 8.32 18.65 58.57
CA GLY A 83 7.27 19.59 58.95
C GLY A 83 7.14 19.82 60.47
N PHE A 84 7.89 19.08 61.30
CA PHE A 84 7.87 19.19 62.77
C PHE A 84 9.21 19.71 63.34
N GLU A 85 9.21 20.06 64.63
CA GLU A 85 10.23 20.88 65.33
C GLU A 85 11.68 20.32 65.39
N ARG A 86 12.01 19.16 64.78
CA ARG A 86 13.37 18.57 64.80
C ARG A 86 13.86 18.18 63.39
N GLN A 87 14.37 19.17 62.68
CA GLN A 87 14.73 19.08 61.26
C GLN A 87 16.07 18.36 60.98
N THR A 88 17.05 18.42 61.89
CA THR A 88 18.44 17.97 61.58
C THR A 88 18.57 16.45 61.40
N LEU A 89 18.07 15.66 62.35
CA LEU A 89 18.20 14.19 62.31
C LEU A 89 17.35 13.58 61.19
N ALA A 90 16.16 14.15 60.92
CA ALA A 90 15.35 13.78 59.77
C ALA A 90 16.04 14.11 58.43
N SER A 91 16.73 15.26 58.35
CA SER A 91 17.51 15.64 57.16
C SER A 91 18.68 14.68 56.90
N GLU A 92 19.43 14.31 57.94
CA GLU A 92 20.55 13.37 57.82
C GLU A 92 20.10 11.98 57.34
N ILE A 93 19.00 11.46 57.90
CA ILE A 93 18.41 10.18 57.49
C ILE A 93 17.90 10.27 56.04
N MET A 94 17.23 11.36 55.69
CA MET A 94 16.74 11.60 54.33
C MET A 94 17.89 11.68 53.32
N GLU A 95 19.00 12.35 53.66
CA GLU A 95 20.20 12.43 52.81
C GLU A 95 20.81 11.04 52.61
N LYS A 96 20.95 10.23 53.67
CA LYS A 96 21.46 8.86 53.57
C LYS A 96 20.54 7.96 52.74
N ALA A 97 19.23 8.04 52.96
CA ALA A 97 18.24 7.32 52.16
C ALA A 97 18.30 7.73 50.68
N SER A 98 18.39 9.03 50.39
CA SER A 98 18.51 9.56 49.03
C SER A 98 19.77 9.10 48.32
N LYS A 99 20.92 9.06 49.02
CA LYS A 99 22.17 8.48 48.48
C LYS A 99 22.00 7.00 48.14
N ASN A 100 21.42 6.20 49.05
CA ASN A 100 21.19 4.77 48.82
C ASN A 100 20.20 4.51 47.69
N ILE A 101 19.13 5.32 47.56
CA ILE A 101 18.23 5.30 46.40
C ILE A 101 19.01 5.59 45.12
N GLY A 102 19.89 6.60 45.14
CA GLY A 102 20.77 6.94 44.02
C GLY A 102 21.65 5.77 43.58
N PHE A 103 22.34 5.11 44.52
CA PHE A 103 23.14 3.92 44.25
C PHE A 103 22.29 2.76 43.72
N GLY A 104 21.11 2.53 44.30
CA GLY A 104 20.17 1.52 43.85
C GLY A 104 19.77 1.71 42.38
N TYR A 105 19.41 2.93 41.99
CA TYR A 105 19.09 3.23 40.59
C TYR A 105 20.30 3.07 39.66
N GLN A 106 21.51 3.45 40.08
CA GLN A 106 22.72 3.24 39.27
C GLN A 106 23.04 1.75 39.10
N LYS A 107 22.88 0.95 40.16
CA LYS A 107 23.04 -0.50 40.11
C LYS A 107 22.02 -1.11 39.16
N LEU A 108 20.74 -0.74 39.30
CA LEU A 108 19.64 -1.20 38.44
C LEU A 108 19.88 -0.85 36.98
N TYR A 109 20.27 0.40 36.69
CA TYR A 109 20.63 0.87 35.35
C TYR A 109 21.75 0.03 34.72
N LYS A 110 22.86 -0.17 35.44
CA LYS A 110 23.99 -1.00 34.95
C LYS A 110 23.65 -2.47 34.81
N TRP A 111 22.70 -2.98 35.59
CA TRP A 111 22.21 -4.34 35.46
C TRP A 111 21.36 -4.47 34.20
N VAL A 112 20.36 -3.60 33.99
CA VAL A 112 19.50 -3.59 32.80
C VAL A 112 20.34 -3.47 31.50
N GLN A 113 21.34 -2.59 31.47
CA GLN A 113 22.25 -2.49 30.33
C GLN A 113 23.05 -3.77 30.05
N ARG A 114 23.41 -4.54 31.09
CA ARG A 114 24.13 -5.80 30.90
C ARG A 114 23.19 -6.88 30.36
N GLU A 115 22.01 -6.99 30.95
CA GLU A 115 21.01 -7.95 30.51
C GLU A 115 20.54 -7.69 29.08
N PHE A 116 20.37 -6.44 28.65
CA PHE A 116 20.00 -6.13 27.26
C PHE A 116 21.02 -6.59 26.20
N LYS A 117 22.29 -6.79 26.56
CA LYS A 117 23.30 -7.36 25.64
C LYS A 117 23.19 -8.87 25.49
N THR A 118 22.68 -9.54 26.51
CA THR A 118 22.61 -11.01 26.59
C THR A 118 21.18 -11.50 26.67
N LEU A 119 20.22 -10.62 26.35
CA LEU A 119 18.81 -10.86 26.61
C LEU A 119 18.34 -12.01 25.74
N ASP A 120 18.16 -13.16 26.37
CA ASP A 120 17.46 -14.27 25.77
C ASP A 120 15.97 -14.10 25.99
N LEU A 121 15.29 -13.67 24.95
CA LEU A 121 13.86 -13.38 24.93
C LEU A 121 13.01 -14.62 25.20
N GLU A 122 13.59 -15.81 25.08
CA GLU A 122 12.93 -17.09 25.33
C GLU A 122 12.87 -17.47 26.82
N ASN A 123 13.55 -16.75 27.72
CA ASN A 123 13.57 -17.07 29.16
C ASN A 123 12.49 -16.29 29.97
N PRO A 124 11.40 -16.96 30.43
CA PRO A 124 10.27 -16.27 31.07
C PRO A 124 10.61 -15.61 32.42
N GLN A 125 11.57 -16.17 33.16
CA GLN A 125 11.97 -15.65 34.47
C GLN A 125 12.77 -14.35 34.33
N MET A 126 13.63 -14.27 33.32
CA MET A 126 14.37 -13.04 33.01
C MET A 126 13.42 -11.93 32.54
N ASN A 127 12.38 -12.29 31.79
CA ASN A 127 11.35 -11.33 31.36
C ASN A 127 10.56 -10.76 32.54
N ALA A 128 10.34 -11.50 33.64
CA ALA A 128 9.64 -10.99 34.83
C ALA A 128 10.48 -10.01 35.65
N THR A 129 11.76 -10.34 35.92
CA THR A 129 12.67 -9.44 36.66
C THR A 129 13.03 -8.21 35.85
N MET A 130 13.21 -8.34 34.53
CA MET A 130 13.43 -7.23 33.61
C MET A 130 12.24 -6.27 33.60
N ARG A 131 11.00 -6.78 33.51
CA ARG A 131 9.78 -5.96 33.61
C ARG A 131 9.75 -5.15 34.88
N LYS A 132 9.94 -5.80 36.04
CA LYS A 132 9.98 -5.12 37.34
C LYS A 132 11.08 -4.07 37.42
N ALA A 133 12.26 -4.33 36.85
CA ALA A 133 13.35 -3.38 36.75
C ALA A 133 12.99 -2.15 35.89
N LEU A 134 12.36 -2.36 34.73
CA LEU A 134 11.92 -1.31 33.83
C LEU A 134 10.81 -0.44 34.46
N THR A 135 9.83 -1.04 35.13
CA THR A 135 8.79 -0.32 35.87
C THR A 135 9.39 0.55 36.98
N VAL A 136 10.38 0.04 37.72
CA VAL A 136 11.08 0.82 38.74
C VAL A 136 11.91 1.95 38.14
N LEU A 137 12.59 1.71 37.01
CA LEU A 137 13.36 2.73 36.29
C LEU A 137 12.49 3.81 35.67
N ALA A 138 11.25 3.49 35.27
CA ALA A 138 10.30 4.44 34.70
C ALA A 138 10.01 5.64 35.63
N ALA A 139 10.19 5.46 36.94
CA ALA A 139 10.13 6.55 37.92
C ALA A 139 11.26 7.61 37.77
N ARG A 140 12.24 7.37 36.89
CA ARG A 140 13.28 8.32 36.47
C ARG A 140 13.34 8.34 34.93
N PRO A 141 12.54 9.18 34.27
CA PRO A 141 12.37 9.18 32.81
C PRO A 141 13.68 9.22 32.01
N SER A 142 14.65 10.03 32.45
CA SER A 142 15.97 10.14 31.82
C SER A 142 16.76 8.82 31.80
N LEU A 143 16.78 8.09 32.91
CA LEU A 143 17.47 6.78 32.99
C LEU A 143 16.74 5.71 32.18
N PHE A 144 15.41 5.74 32.21
CA PHE A 144 14.59 4.81 31.44
C PHE A 144 14.80 5.00 29.93
N GLN A 145 14.77 6.25 29.45
CA GLN A 145 15.01 6.54 28.04
C GLN A 145 16.39 6.08 27.57
N ASN A 146 17.45 6.36 28.36
CA ASN A 146 18.81 5.89 28.04
C ASN A 146 18.92 4.35 27.98
N CYS A 147 18.14 3.63 28.79
CA CYS A 147 18.06 2.17 28.72
C CYS A 147 17.39 1.70 27.42
N LEU A 148 16.30 2.36 26.99
CA LEU A 148 15.64 2.05 25.72
C LEU A 148 16.54 2.36 24.51
N ASP A 149 17.34 3.42 24.59
CA ASP A 149 18.35 3.76 23.58
C ASP A 149 19.40 2.66 23.44
N PHE A 150 19.97 2.23 24.57
CA PHE A 150 20.93 1.15 24.57
C PHE A 150 20.33 -0.20 24.11
N PHE A 151 19.09 -0.50 24.51
CA PHE A 151 18.37 -1.68 24.04
C PHE A 151 18.25 -1.67 22.51
N ALA A 152 17.78 -0.56 21.96
CA ALA A 152 17.56 -0.43 20.53
C ALA A 152 18.86 -0.53 19.74
N ASP A 153 19.94 0.09 20.21
CA ASP A 153 21.25 -0.01 19.58
C ASP A 153 21.75 -1.47 19.55
N ALA A 154 21.56 -2.22 20.64
CA ALA A 154 21.95 -3.63 20.72
C ALA A 154 21.09 -4.51 19.80
N ARG A 155 19.76 -4.34 19.81
CA ARG A 155 18.84 -5.07 18.92
C ARG A 155 19.09 -4.74 17.46
N GLN A 156 19.33 -3.47 17.13
CA GLN A 156 19.66 -3.03 15.78
C GLN A 156 20.89 -3.74 15.23
N HIS A 157 21.93 -3.89 16.04
CA HIS A 157 23.13 -4.62 15.64
C HIS A 157 22.84 -6.10 15.41
N ILE A 158 22.12 -6.76 16.33
CA ILE A 158 21.77 -8.19 16.23
C ILE A 158 20.92 -8.47 14.99
N LEU A 159 19.89 -7.67 14.75
CA LEU A 159 18.98 -7.84 13.60
C LEU A 159 19.69 -7.51 12.28
N SER A 160 20.55 -6.50 12.26
CA SER A 160 21.38 -6.19 11.09
C SER A 160 22.32 -7.35 10.74
N ASP A 161 23.00 -7.93 11.74
CA ASP A 161 23.89 -9.08 11.54
C ASP A 161 23.11 -10.32 11.13
N SER A 162 21.96 -10.57 11.75
CA SER A 162 21.07 -11.68 11.38
C SER A 162 20.56 -11.53 9.95
N PHE A 163 20.22 -10.32 9.51
CA PHE A 163 19.82 -10.07 8.13
C PHE A 163 20.98 -10.32 7.16
N PHE A 164 22.16 -9.81 7.49
CA PHE A 164 23.36 -10.03 6.67
C PHE A 164 23.73 -11.52 6.58
N ALA A 165 23.59 -12.26 7.68
CA ALA A 165 23.76 -13.71 7.70
C ALA A 165 22.72 -14.43 6.84
N ALA A 166 21.45 -13.99 6.85
CA ALA A 166 20.40 -14.54 5.99
C ALA A 166 20.68 -14.27 4.49
N LEU A 167 21.23 -13.10 4.16
CA LEU A 167 21.63 -12.75 2.80
C LEU A 167 22.79 -13.61 2.30
N THR A 168 23.87 -13.70 3.10
CA THR A 168 25.16 -14.30 2.68
C THR A 168 25.32 -15.77 3.03
N GLY A 169 24.53 -16.29 3.97
CA GLY A 169 24.60 -17.66 4.47
C GLY A 169 25.77 -17.94 5.41
N ASN A 170 26.59 -16.94 5.72
CA ASN A 170 27.75 -17.06 6.60
C ASN A 170 27.39 -16.78 8.08
N GLY A 171 26.27 -17.34 8.56
CA GLY A 171 25.94 -17.30 9.98
C GLY A 171 26.91 -18.20 10.77
N THR A 172 27.70 -17.60 11.67
CA THR A 172 28.56 -18.30 12.63
C THR A 172 27.79 -18.96 13.79
N SER A 173 26.45 -18.99 13.73
CA SER A 173 25.59 -19.59 14.74
C SER A 173 25.31 -21.06 14.43
N GLU A 174 25.99 -21.94 15.15
CA GLU A 174 25.67 -23.37 15.25
C GLU A 174 24.18 -23.53 15.62
N GLY A 175 23.33 -23.99 14.69
CA GLY A 175 22.01 -24.53 15.04
C GLY A 175 20.81 -24.14 14.17
N PHE A 176 20.88 -23.07 13.36
CA PHE A 176 19.77 -22.78 12.45
C PHE A 176 19.85 -23.64 11.19
N ILE A 177 18.71 -24.25 10.83
CA ILE A 177 18.50 -25.02 9.60
C ILE A 177 19.15 -24.26 8.44
N ALA A 178 19.95 -24.95 7.62
CA ALA A 178 20.63 -24.39 6.46
C ALA A 178 19.61 -23.87 5.42
N VAL A 179 19.04 -22.69 5.67
CA VAL A 179 18.26 -21.93 4.70
C VAL A 179 19.26 -21.41 3.68
N LYS A 180 19.01 -21.68 2.40
CA LYS A 180 19.88 -21.20 1.32
C LYS A 180 19.99 -19.68 1.41
N PRO A 181 21.22 -19.11 1.29
CA PRO A 181 21.40 -17.67 1.29
C PRO A 181 20.51 -16.99 0.26
N ILE A 182 19.89 -15.87 0.65
CA ILE A 182 19.00 -15.11 -0.23
C ILE A 182 19.78 -14.61 -1.47
N ASP A 183 21.07 -14.27 -1.32
CA ASP A 183 21.94 -13.82 -2.42
C ASP A 183 22.09 -14.87 -3.54
N MET A 184 21.88 -16.17 -3.27
CA MET A 184 21.92 -17.20 -4.31
C MET A 184 20.79 -17.06 -5.35
N ILE A 185 19.72 -16.36 -4.99
CA ILE A 185 18.52 -16.17 -5.82
C ILE A 185 18.56 -14.80 -6.53
N ALA A 186 19.66 -14.04 -6.44
CA ALA A 186 19.78 -12.71 -7.04
C ALA A 186 19.51 -12.64 -8.56
N HIS A 187 19.61 -13.77 -9.27
CA HIS A 187 19.25 -13.88 -10.70
C HIS A 187 17.74 -13.75 -10.96
N ASP A 188 16.89 -14.12 -9.99
CA ASP A 188 15.45 -13.89 -10.00
C ASP A 188 15.15 -12.67 -9.11
N SER A 189 15.20 -11.48 -9.72
CA SER A 189 15.13 -10.22 -8.98
C SER A 189 13.83 -10.02 -8.21
N LEU A 190 12.69 -10.49 -8.75
CA LEU A 190 11.39 -10.35 -8.07
C LEU A 190 11.36 -11.19 -6.80
N ARG A 191 11.83 -12.44 -6.88
CA ARG A 191 11.91 -13.33 -5.73
C ARG A 191 12.95 -12.86 -4.71
N TYR A 192 14.12 -12.41 -5.18
CA TYR A 192 15.17 -11.87 -4.34
C TYR A 192 14.68 -10.68 -3.49
N VAL A 193 13.99 -9.71 -4.11
CA VAL A 193 13.38 -8.59 -3.38
C VAL A 193 12.25 -9.06 -2.46
N GLY A 194 11.43 -10.02 -2.91
CA GLY A 194 10.36 -10.61 -2.10
C GLY A 194 10.86 -11.29 -0.84
N ASP A 195 11.93 -12.09 -0.92
CA ASP A 195 12.51 -12.81 0.21
C ASP A 195 13.16 -11.84 1.21
N MET A 196 13.82 -10.77 0.74
CA MET A 196 14.35 -9.72 1.61
C MET A 196 13.24 -8.97 2.35
N LEU A 197 12.15 -8.60 1.66
CA LEU A 197 11.00 -7.93 2.27
C LEU A 197 10.29 -8.84 3.27
N ALA A 198 10.13 -10.12 2.94
CA ALA A 198 9.53 -11.13 3.83
C ALA A 198 10.35 -11.27 5.11
N TRP A 199 11.67 -11.34 5.01
CA TRP A 199 12.56 -11.41 6.16
C TRP A 199 12.40 -10.19 7.07
N VAL A 200 12.49 -8.98 6.51
CA VAL A 200 12.39 -7.73 7.29
C VAL A 200 11.01 -7.58 7.93
N HIS A 201 9.94 -7.92 7.20
CA HIS A 201 8.59 -7.94 7.75
C HIS A 201 8.46 -8.94 8.90
N SER A 202 8.95 -10.17 8.73
CA SER A 202 8.91 -11.19 9.78
C SER A 202 9.69 -10.76 11.02
N ALA A 203 10.87 -10.15 10.84
CA ALA A 203 11.67 -9.62 11.94
C ALA A 203 10.94 -8.49 12.67
N ALA A 204 10.31 -7.56 11.94
CA ALA A 204 9.52 -6.50 12.55
C ALA A 204 8.31 -7.03 13.35
N VAL A 205 7.64 -8.07 12.85
CA VAL A 205 6.54 -8.74 13.57
C VAL A 205 7.05 -9.40 14.84
N SER A 206 8.14 -10.18 14.77
CA SER A 206 8.70 -10.85 15.94
C SER A 206 9.20 -9.85 16.99
N GLU A 207 9.87 -8.77 16.57
CA GLU A 207 10.29 -7.70 17.50
C GLU A 207 9.10 -7.07 18.19
N ARG A 208 8.04 -6.77 17.44
CA ARG A 208 6.84 -6.19 18.00
C ARG A 208 6.19 -7.12 19.03
N GLU A 209 6.02 -8.40 18.71
CA GLU A 209 5.45 -9.38 19.65
C GLU A 209 6.28 -9.50 20.93
N VAL A 210 7.60 -9.57 20.78
CA VAL A 210 8.53 -9.61 21.92
C VAL A 210 8.39 -8.36 22.80
N LEU A 211 8.37 -7.18 22.19
CA LEU A 211 8.28 -5.93 22.94
C LEU A 211 6.88 -5.73 23.53
N GLU A 212 5.82 -6.23 22.89
CA GLU A 212 4.47 -6.29 23.48
C GLU A 212 4.48 -7.16 24.75
N VAL A 213 5.14 -8.33 24.72
CA VAL A 213 5.29 -9.16 25.92
C VAL A 213 6.05 -8.42 27.02
N LEU A 214 7.12 -7.70 26.67
CA LEU A 214 7.97 -6.98 27.62
C LEU A 214 7.29 -5.73 28.22
N PHE A 215 6.48 -4.98 27.45
CA PHE A 215 5.95 -3.68 27.87
C PHE A 215 4.43 -3.62 28.07
N VAL A 216 3.64 -4.46 27.40
CA VAL A 216 2.17 -4.36 27.38
C VAL A 216 1.52 -5.30 28.39
N SER A 217 2.13 -6.45 28.69
CA SER A 217 1.55 -7.44 29.63
C SER A 217 1.31 -6.89 31.06
N ASP A 218 2.06 -5.85 31.47
CA ASP A 218 1.88 -5.12 32.75
C ASP A 218 1.71 -3.60 32.52
N GLY A 219 1.17 -3.20 31.36
CA GLY A 219 1.23 -1.81 30.86
C GLY A 219 0.66 -0.74 31.80
N GLU A 220 -0.31 -1.06 32.65
CA GLU A 220 -0.86 -0.11 33.63
C GLU A 220 0.16 0.29 34.70
N GLU A 221 0.98 -0.65 35.19
CA GLU A 221 2.02 -0.36 36.19
C GLU A 221 3.16 0.46 35.58
N LEU A 222 3.55 0.16 34.34
CA LEU A 222 4.59 0.92 33.65
C LEU A 222 4.14 2.36 33.35
N VAL A 223 2.92 2.55 32.84
CA VAL A 223 2.34 3.87 32.58
C VAL A 223 2.22 4.68 33.87
N SER A 224 1.76 4.06 34.96
CA SER A 224 1.72 4.72 36.27
C SER A 224 3.11 5.11 36.78
N GLY A 225 4.13 4.27 36.53
CA GLY A 225 5.53 4.55 36.84
C GLY A 225 6.11 5.73 36.06
N ILE A 226 5.85 5.81 34.75
CA ILE A 226 6.27 6.92 33.89
C ILE A 226 5.60 8.22 34.34
N ASN A 227 4.28 8.19 34.59
CA ASN A 227 3.54 9.37 35.04
C ASN A 227 4.02 9.85 36.40
N SER A 228 4.22 8.93 37.35
CA SER A 228 4.76 9.25 38.68
C SER A 228 6.18 9.81 38.62
N GLY A 229 7.02 9.30 37.70
CA GLY A 229 8.37 9.80 37.45
C GLY A 229 8.38 11.21 36.85
N ARG A 230 7.49 11.48 35.89
CA ARG A 230 7.29 12.82 35.30
C ARG A 230 6.79 13.84 36.32
N ASP A 231 5.89 13.43 37.21
CA ASP A 231 5.39 14.29 38.28
C ASP A 231 6.45 14.57 39.37
N ALA A 232 7.39 13.64 39.58
CA ALA A 232 8.48 13.76 40.56
C ALA A 232 9.75 14.46 40.05
N GLU A 233 10.02 14.45 38.73
CA GLU A 233 11.07 15.25 38.11
C GLU A 233 10.65 16.73 38.17
N LEU A 234 11.18 17.44 39.17
CA LEU A 234 10.99 18.83 39.65
C LEU A 234 10.77 20.01 38.65
N TRP A 235 10.39 19.81 37.38
CA TRP A 235 10.34 20.86 36.34
C TRP A 235 9.01 20.99 35.59
N ARG A 236 7.88 20.64 36.22
CA ARG A 236 6.55 20.98 35.68
C ARG A 236 6.24 22.50 35.68
N ILE A 237 7.18 23.36 36.08
CA ILE A 237 6.98 24.81 36.26
C ILE A 237 7.42 25.65 35.03
N ILE A 238 8.07 25.08 33.99
CA ILE A 238 8.60 25.89 32.88
C ILE A 238 7.96 25.64 31.50
N SER A 239 7.23 24.55 31.26
CA SER A 239 6.59 24.32 29.96
C SER A 239 5.07 24.26 30.08
N ASP A 240 4.43 25.38 29.72
CA ASP A 240 2.99 25.53 29.41
C ASP A 240 2.61 24.79 28.11
N GLU A 241 3.12 23.56 27.92
CA GLU A 241 2.70 22.70 26.82
C GLU A 241 1.89 21.55 27.41
N GLU A 242 0.61 21.51 27.04
CA GLU A 242 -0.27 20.35 27.25
C GLU A 242 0.42 19.12 26.66
N CYS A 243 1.13 18.37 27.50
CA CYS A 243 1.81 17.15 27.08
C CYS A 243 0.76 16.09 26.74
N ASP A 244 0.68 15.73 25.47
CA ASP A 244 -0.06 14.57 24.98
C ASP A 244 0.15 13.35 25.88
N GLU A 245 -0.96 12.67 26.18
CA GLU A 245 -0.99 11.42 26.93
C GLU A 245 0.03 10.43 26.34
N PHE A 246 0.90 9.85 27.18
CA PHE A 246 1.96 8.95 26.72
C PHE A 246 1.34 7.71 26.06
N ASN A 247 1.35 7.67 24.74
CA ASN A 247 0.83 6.54 23.98
C ASN A 247 1.89 5.43 23.92
N THR A 248 1.71 4.41 24.77
CA THR A 248 2.58 3.23 24.86
C THR A 248 2.73 2.50 23.52
N LEU A 249 1.66 2.40 22.73
CA LEU A 249 1.68 1.76 21.42
C LEU A 249 2.52 2.57 20.41
N LYS A 250 2.48 3.90 20.47
CA LYS A 250 3.33 4.74 19.63
C LYS A 250 4.81 4.61 20.00
N ALA A 251 5.12 4.61 21.30
CA ALA A 251 6.49 4.41 21.79
C ALA A 251 7.04 3.03 21.42
N LEU A 252 6.21 1.99 21.52
CA LEU A 252 6.50 0.63 21.10
C LEU A 252 6.83 0.55 19.61
N ASN A 253 5.96 1.10 18.76
CA ASN A 253 6.18 1.09 17.31
C ASN A 253 7.47 1.83 16.91
N ASN A 254 7.77 2.96 17.56
CA ASN A 254 9.01 3.69 17.35
C ASN A 254 10.25 2.89 17.76
N LEU A 255 10.15 2.09 18.83
CA LEU A 255 11.23 1.22 19.28
C LEU A 255 11.48 0.11 18.26
N VAL A 256 10.42 -0.59 17.82
CA VAL A 256 10.52 -1.62 16.76
C VAL A 256 11.14 -1.04 15.48
N ASP A 257 10.71 0.16 15.06
CA ASP A 257 11.26 0.82 13.88
C ASP A 257 12.76 1.11 14.01
N ARG A 258 13.22 1.49 15.21
CA ARG A 258 14.65 1.71 15.49
C ARG A 258 15.43 0.39 15.51
N ASP A 259 14.86 -0.66 16.09
CA ASP A 259 15.47 -1.99 16.16
C ASP A 259 15.69 -2.56 14.75
N VAL A 260 14.73 -2.43 13.84
CA VAL A 260 14.87 -2.96 12.47
C VAL A 260 15.64 -2.03 11.52
N SER A 261 16.00 -0.81 11.94
CA SER A 261 16.56 0.22 11.06
C SER A 261 17.89 -0.18 10.40
N GLY A 262 18.72 -0.99 11.07
CA GLY A 262 19.97 -1.51 10.51
C GLY A 262 19.73 -2.42 9.31
N ALA A 263 18.81 -3.38 9.45
CA ALA A 263 18.37 -4.26 8.37
C ALA A 263 17.64 -3.48 7.26
N ALA A 264 16.80 -2.49 7.63
CA ALA A 264 16.10 -1.63 6.69
C ALA A 264 17.05 -0.87 5.75
N ARG A 265 18.20 -0.39 6.26
CA ARG A 265 19.22 0.28 5.45
C ARG A 265 19.85 -0.68 4.42
N ILE A 266 20.16 -1.91 4.83
CA ILE A 266 20.71 -2.93 3.93
C ILE A 266 19.68 -3.30 2.86
N LEU A 267 18.42 -3.54 3.26
CA LEU A 267 17.30 -3.80 2.36
C LEU A 267 17.20 -2.70 1.31
N ARG A 268 17.16 -1.43 1.75
CA ARG A 268 17.05 -0.28 0.86
C ARG A 268 18.17 -0.26 -0.17
N GLN A 269 19.42 -0.38 0.25
CA GLN A 269 20.57 -0.36 -0.65
C GLN A 269 20.48 -1.48 -1.71
N ARG A 270 20.14 -2.70 -1.30
CA ARG A 270 20.06 -3.86 -2.20
C ARG A 270 18.90 -3.74 -3.19
N VAL A 271 17.72 -3.34 -2.71
CA VAL A 271 16.53 -3.19 -3.55
C VAL A 271 16.71 -2.02 -4.53
N GLU A 272 17.28 -0.91 -4.07
CA GLU A 272 17.58 0.25 -4.93
C GLU A 272 18.54 -0.14 -6.06
N GLN A 273 19.58 -0.93 -5.77
CA GLN A 273 20.48 -1.46 -6.78
C GLN A 273 19.75 -2.33 -7.82
N VAL A 274 18.87 -3.23 -7.37
CA VAL A 274 18.05 -4.07 -8.26
C VAL A 274 17.19 -3.21 -9.18
N ILE A 275 16.51 -2.19 -8.64
CA ILE A 275 15.67 -1.28 -9.42
C ILE A 275 16.50 -0.53 -10.47
N GLN A 276 17.66 0.02 -10.10
CA GLN A 276 18.51 0.81 -11.01
C GLN A 276 19.12 -0.05 -12.12
N SER A 277 19.46 -1.31 -11.84
CA SER A 277 20.03 -2.23 -12.83
C SER A 277 18.99 -2.88 -13.74
N ASN A 278 17.70 -2.69 -13.46
CA ASN A 278 16.64 -3.35 -14.19
C ASN A 278 16.31 -2.63 -15.51
N GLU A 279 16.30 -3.40 -16.60
CA GLU A 279 15.99 -2.96 -17.95
C GLU A 279 14.60 -3.45 -18.43
N ASP A 280 13.91 -4.29 -17.65
CA ASP A 280 12.58 -4.83 -17.99
C ASP A 280 11.46 -4.00 -17.35
N SER A 281 10.59 -3.41 -18.18
CA SER A 281 9.45 -2.60 -17.73
C SER A 281 8.44 -3.40 -16.91
N ILE A 282 8.15 -4.64 -17.29
CA ILE A 282 7.20 -5.51 -16.58
C ILE A 282 7.76 -5.86 -15.21
N LEU A 283 9.05 -6.17 -15.12
CA LEU A 283 9.71 -6.45 -13.85
C LEU A 283 9.71 -5.23 -12.92
N ALA A 284 10.00 -4.03 -13.44
CA ALA A 284 9.93 -2.79 -12.67
C ALA A 284 8.54 -2.56 -12.08
N TYR A 285 7.50 -2.80 -12.88
CA TYR A 285 6.11 -2.68 -12.44
C TYR A 285 5.74 -3.71 -11.38
N LYS A 286 6.17 -4.97 -11.54
CA LYS A 286 5.98 -6.03 -10.53
C LYS A 286 6.67 -5.70 -9.21
N LEU A 287 7.90 -5.18 -9.25
CA LEU A 287 8.63 -4.72 -8.07
C LEU A 287 7.89 -3.58 -7.35
N ALA A 288 7.38 -2.58 -8.09
CA ALA A 288 6.60 -1.49 -7.51
C ALA A 288 5.35 -2.00 -6.78
N ASN A 289 4.60 -2.92 -7.39
CA ASN A 289 3.41 -3.51 -6.75
C ASN A 289 3.76 -4.35 -5.51
N LEU A 290 4.87 -5.10 -5.55
CA LEU A 290 5.37 -5.85 -4.39
C LEU A 290 5.74 -4.92 -3.23
N LEU A 291 6.46 -3.83 -3.52
CA LEU A 291 6.82 -2.82 -2.53
C LEU A 291 5.59 -2.12 -1.95
N LYS A 292 4.60 -1.78 -2.80
CA LYS A 292 3.31 -1.23 -2.38
C LYS A 292 2.58 -2.17 -1.41
N PHE A 293 2.55 -3.47 -1.72
CA PHE A 293 1.94 -4.48 -0.86
C PHE A 293 2.61 -4.54 0.54
N TYR A 294 3.94 -4.62 0.59
CA TYR A 294 4.68 -4.59 1.85
C TYR A 294 4.53 -3.26 2.59
N GLY A 295 4.44 -2.13 1.87
CA GLY A 295 4.14 -0.82 2.45
C GLY A 295 2.79 -0.79 3.17
N VAL A 296 1.76 -1.46 2.63
CA VAL A 296 0.45 -1.59 3.30
C VAL A 296 0.54 -2.45 4.57
N MET A 297 1.30 -3.54 4.54
CA MET A 297 1.50 -4.40 5.72
C MET A 297 2.26 -3.66 6.83
N LEU A 298 3.35 -2.99 6.48
CA LEU A 298 4.16 -2.21 7.42
C LEU A 298 3.40 -1.02 8.00
N LEU A 299 2.53 -0.38 7.23
CA LEU A 299 1.65 0.68 7.74
C LEU A 299 0.74 0.16 8.87
N LYS A 300 0.19 -1.05 8.73
CA LYS A 300 -0.64 -1.68 9.78
C LYS A 300 0.19 -2.11 10.99
N LEU A 301 1.45 -2.50 10.76
CA LEU A 301 2.34 -3.01 11.80
C LEU A 301 2.93 -1.89 12.68
N LEU A 302 3.49 -0.84 12.05
CA LEU A 302 4.29 0.20 12.72
C LEU A 302 3.62 1.58 12.73
N GLY A 303 2.57 1.78 11.92
CA GLY A 303 1.92 3.07 11.76
C GLY A 303 2.60 4.00 10.74
N PRO A 304 2.09 5.23 10.57
CA PRO A 304 2.50 6.12 9.48
C PRO A 304 3.87 6.78 9.65
N ASP A 305 4.36 6.91 10.89
CA ASP A 305 5.59 7.65 11.24
C ASP A 305 6.87 6.79 11.12
N SER A 306 6.77 5.52 10.69
CA SER A 306 7.90 4.58 10.60
C SER A 306 8.89 4.93 9.48
N SER A 307 10.18 4.92 9.82
CA SER A 307 11.29 5.10 8.87
C SER A 307 11.44 3.93 7.89
N LEU A 308 11.17 2.69 8.33
CA LEU A 308 11.11 1.51 7.47
C LEU A 308 10.00 1.66 6.43
N LEU A 309 8.79 2.05 6.86
CA LEU A 309 7.67 2.32 5.95
C LEU A 309 8.03 3.41 4.94
N GLY A 310 8.62 4.52 5.41
CA GLY A 310 9.07 5.61 4.56
C GLY A 310 10.08 5.15 3.50
N SER A 311 11.01 4.26 3.88
CA SER A 311 12.00 3.69 2.98
C SER A 311 11.36 2.80 1.90
N VAL A 312 10.43 1.91 2.28
CA VAL A 312 9.71 1.04 1.32
C VAL A 312 8.86 1.85 0.35
N ARG A 313 8.16 2.89 0.83
CA ARG A 313 7.40 3.83 -0.02
C ARG A 313 8.29 4.67 -0.94
N SER A 314 9.53 4.94 -0.56
CA SER A 314 10.50 5.56 -1.46
C SER A 314 10.83 4.60 -2.60
N LEU A 315 11.22 3.36 -2.25
CA LEU A 315 11.55 2.32 -3.22
C LEU A 315 10.40 2.03 -4.18
N GLU A 316 9.15 2.04 -3.69
CA GLU A 316 7.95 1.92 -4.53
C GLU A 316 7.92 3.02 -5.60
N ARG A 317 8.11 4.28 -5.21
CA ARG A 317 8.13 5.42 -6.14
C ARG A 317 9.31 5.34 -7.10
N GLU A 318 10.48 4.90 -6.64
CA GLU A 318 11.66 4.69 -7.47
C GLU A 318 11.43 3.58 -8.52
N ALA A 319 10.85 2.44 -8.11
CA ALA A 319 10.49 1.35 -9.02
C ALA A 319 9.45 1.79 -10.07
N MET A 320 8.42 2.53 -9.64
CA MET A 320 7.42 3.09 -10.57
C MET A 320 8.04 4.11 -11.53
N ARG A 321 8.98 4.93 -11.06
CA ARG A 321 9.72 5.88 -11.91
C ARG A 321 10.57 5.14 -12.94
N GLN A 322 11.24 4.05 -12.56
CA GLN A 322 12.02 3.23 -13.48
C GLN A 322 11.12 2.59 -14.54
N PHE A 323 9.98 2.03 -14.14
CA PHE A 323 8.97 1.50 -15.06
C PHE A 323 8.57 2.54 -16.12
N ARG A 324 8.22 3.76 -15.70
CA ARG A 324 7.84 4.86 -16.61
C ARG A 324 8.99 5.26 -17.53
N ALA A 325 10.23 5.27 -17.04
CA ALA A 325 11.40 5.59 -17.85
C ALA A 325 11.62 4.55 -18.97
N LEU A 326 11.62 3.27 -18.61
CA LEU A 326 11.77 2.16 -19.56
C LEU A 326 10.64 2.13 -20.60
N LEU A 327 9.41 2.43 -20.18
CA LEU A 327 8.26 2.52 -21.08
C LEU A 327 8.42 3.65 -22.10
N ARG A 328 8.85 4.84 -21.66
CA ARG A 328 9.09 5.97 -22.58
C ARG A 328 10.23 5.70 -23.54
N GLU A 329 11.28 5.03 -23.07
CA GLU A 329 12.39 4.58 -23.92
C GLU A 329 11.90 3.58 -24.98
N HIS A 330 11.10 2.60 -24.58
CA HIS A 330 10.50 1.65 -25.52
C HIS A 330 9.61 2.33 -26.56
N ILE A 331 8.74 3.26 -26.15
CA ILE A 331 7.90 4.05 -27.06
C ILE A 331 8.77 4.86 -28.04
N ALA A 332 9.85 5.49 -27.55
CA ALA A 332 10.75 6.26 -28.41
C ALA A 332 11.48 5.37 -29.43
N ALA A 333 11.91 4.17 -29.02
CA ALA A 333 12.55 3.20 -29.90
C ALA A 333 11.59 2.73 -31.01
N VAL A 334 10.35 2.36 -30.66
CA VAL A 334 9.30 1.95 -31.61
C VAL A 334 8.97 3.07 -32.61
N ARG A 335 8.98 4.34 -32.17
CA ARG A 335 8.73 5.49 -33.05
C ARG A 335 9.90 5.84 -33.97
N ALA A 336 11.12 5.45 -33.61
CA ALA A 336 12.30 5.66 -34.45
C ALA A 336 12.37 4.66 -35.61
N GLU A 337 11.73 3.50 -35.48
CA GLU A 337 11.64 2.51 -36.55
C GLU A 337 10.67 2.97 -37.66
N PRO A 338 11.03 2.75 -38.95
CA PRO A 338 10.17 3.14 -40.06
C PRO A 338 8.87 2.35 -40.04
N GLN A 339 7.76 3.03 -39.77
CA GLN A 339 6.45 2.40 -39.70
C GLN A 339 5.86 2.21 -41.11
N SER A 340 5.50 0.96 -41.45
CA SER A 340 4.78 0.62 -42.67
C SER A 340 3.37 0.15 -42.34
N VAL A 341 2.37 0.64 -43.10
CA VAL A 341 1.01 0.13 -42.99
C VAL A 341 0.96 -1.34 -43.47
N PRO A 342 0.42 -2.27 -42.66
CA PRO A 342 0.25 -3.66 -43.08
C PRO A 342 -0.66 -3.76 -44.32
N SER A 343 -0.28 -4.58 -45.30
CA SER A 343 -1.05 -4.75 -46.54
C SER A 343 -2.42 -5.40 -46.33
N ASP A 344 -2.59 -6.12 -45.23
CA ASP A 344 -3.83 -6.77 -44.81
C ASP A 344 -4.72 -5.90 -43.91
N LEU A 345 -4.31 -4.65 -43.65
CA LEU A 345 -4.98 -3.71 -42.74
C LEU A 345 -5.19 -4.25 -41.32
N SER A 346 -4.35 -5.21 -40.90
CA SER A 346 -4.32 -5.71 -39.53
C SER A 346 -3.69 -4.69 -38.57
N PRO A 347 -3.91 -4.82 -37.26
CA PRO A 347 -3.21 -4.01 -36.27
C PRO A 347 -1.69 -4.15 -36.44
N PRO A 348 -0.90 -3.07 -36.40
CA PRO A 348 0.54 -3.14 -36.63
C PRO A 348 1.24 -3.90 -35.50
N VAL A 349 2.39 -4.50 -35.81
CA VAL A 349 3.13 -5.37 -34.87
C VAL A 349 3.44 -4.66 -33.55
N PHE A 350 3.85 -3.39 -33.60
CA PHE A 350 4.12 -2.62 -32.39
C PHE A 350 2.90 -2.51 -31.47
N LEU A 351 1.69 -2.36 -32.03
CA LEU A 351 0.47 -2.26 -31.23
C LEU A 351 0.13 -3.63 -30.64
N GLN A 352 0.29 -4.71 -31.41
CA GLN A 352 0.07 -6.07 -30.90
C GLN A 352 1.01 -6.41 -29.74
N ASP A 353 2.29 -6.05 -29.85
CA ASP A 353 3.28 -6.30 -28.80
C ASP A 353 3.04 -5.43 -27.56
N ALA A 354 2.66 -4.16 -27.75
CA ALA A 354 2.22 -3.30 -26.65
C ALA A 354 0.99 -3.88 -25.92
N LEU A 355 -0.02 -4.37 -26.65
CA LEU A 355 -1.21 -4.99 -26.05
C LEU A 355 -0.87 -6.24 -25.23
N LYS A 356 0.09 -7.07 -25.67
CA LYS A 356 0.58 -8.20 -24.86
C LYS A 356 1.23 -7.73 -23.56
N GLN A 357 2.05 -6.69 -23.60
CA GLN A 357 2.67 -6.13 -22.39
C GLN A 357 1.61 -5.55 -21.44
N ILE A 358 0.64 -4.80 -21.97
CA ILE A 358 -0.48 -4.23 -21.21
C ILE A 358 -1.30 -5.33 -20.53
N GLN A 359 -1.55 -6.45 -21.19
CA GLN A 359 -2.24 -7.60 -20.61
C GLN A 359 -1.47 -8.17 -19.40
N VAL A 360 -0.13 -8.24 -19.47
CA VAL A 360 0.70 -8.65 -18.33
C VAL A 360 0.65 -7.63 -17.19
N ILE A 361 0.65 -6.33 -17.50
CA ILE A 361 0.50 -5.25 -16.51
C ILE A 361 -0.85 -5.36 -15.79
N LEU A 362 -1.94 -5.51 -16.54
CA LEU A 362 -3.30 -5.67 -16.00
C LEU A 362 -3.43 -6.90 -15.10
N SER A 363 -2.96 -8.07 -15.57
CA SER A 363 -3.01 -9.31 -14.76
C SER A 363 -2.19 -9.19 -13.47
N THR A 364 -1.01 -8.55 -13.54
CA THR A 364 -0.19 -8.26 -12.35
C THR A 364 -0.96 -7.38 -11.36
N TYR A 365 -1.67 -6.37 -11.85
CA TYR A 365 -2.43 -5.46 -11.00
C TYR A 365 -3.65 -6.11 -10.34
N GLU A 366 -4.37 -6.97 -11.07
CA GLU A 366 -5.53 -7.71 -10.53
C GLU A 366 -5.13 -8.66 -9.39
N THR A 367 -3.96 -9.27 -9.50
CA THR A 367 -3.39 -10.10 -8.42
C THR A 367 -2.88 -9.29 -7.22
N SER A 368 -2.66 -7.98 -7.37
CA SER A 368 -2.15 -7.10 -6.31
C SER A 368 -3.26 -6.73 -5.31
N MET A 369 -3.01 -6.87 -4.01
CA MET A 369 -3.99 -6.61 -2.93
C MET A 369 -4.21 -5.11 -2.62
N THR A 370 -4.55 -4.29 -3.62
CA THR A 370 -4.96 -2.88 -3.43
C THR A 370 -6.46 -2.77 -3.09
N SER A 371 -6.93 -1.70 -2.43
CA SER A 371 -8.38 -1.49 -2.22
C SER A 371 -9.10 -1.13 -3.53
N ALA A 372 -10.34 -1.58 -3.71
CA ALA A 372 -11.06 -1.50 -4.99
C ALA A 372 -11.20 -0.07 -5.56
N GLU A 373 -11.34 0.96 -4.71
CA GLU A 373 -11.54 2.34 -5.16
C GLU A 373 -10.23 3.02 -5.59
N SER A 374 -9.12 2.77 -4.87
CA SER A 374 -7.79 3.28 -5.28
C SER A 374 -7.19 2.49 -6.45
N ARG A 375 -7.85 1.42 -6.88
CA ARG A 375 -7.42 0.56 -7.99
C ARG A 375 -7.67 1.19 -9.36
N GLU A 376 -8.84 1.80 -9.57
CA GLU A 376 -9.26 2.28 -10.90
C GLU A 376 -8.49 3.54 -11.32
N ASP A 377 -8.37 4.54 -10.44
CA ASP A 377 -7.72 5.81 -10.81
C ASP A 377 -6.21 5.62 -11.07
N SER A 378 -5.56 4.78 -10.24
CA SER A 378 -4.13 4.51 -10.37
C SER A 378 -3.79 3.67 -11.61
N ILE A 379 -4.66 2.75 -12.03
CA ILE A 379 -4.42 1.96 -13.25
C ILE A 379 -4.73 2.78 -14.50
N ASP A 380 -5.73 3.66 -14.47
CA ASP A 380 -6.04 4.53 -15.61
C ASP A 380 -4.89 5.47 -15.95
N GLU A 381 -4.18 6.01 -14.94
CA GLU A 381 -2.96 6.79 -15.16
C GLU A 381 -1.87 5.95 -15.84
N VAL A 382 -1.64 4.72 -15.36
CA VAL A 382 -0.63 3.80 -15.93
C VAL A 382 -0.98 3.42 -17.36
N LEU A 383 -2.26 3.13 -17.65
CA LEU A 383 -2.73 2.82 -19.00
C LEU A 383 -2.66 4.03 -19.92
N SER A 384 -2.90 5.24 -19.42
CA SER A 384 -2.73 6.45 -20.23
C SER A 384 -1.29 6.64 -20.69
N GLU A 385 -0.32 6.24 -19.86
CA GLU A 385 1.09 6.33 -20.20
C GLU A 385 1.56 5.15 -21.07
N ALA A 386 0.99 3.95 -20.86
CA ALA A 386 1.43 2.72 -21.51
C ALA A 386 0.67 2.33 -22.79
N ALA A 387 -0.59 2.72 -22.93
CA ALA A 387 -1.45 2.29 -24.04
C ALA A 387 -1.73 3.43 -25.03
N ASP A 388 -2.08 4.62 -24.53
CA ASP A 388 -2.53 5.73 -25.38
C ASP A 388 -1.49 6.15 -26.45
N PRO A 389 -0.16 6.17 -26.19
CA PRO A 389 0.83 6.47 -27.22
C PRO A 389 0.74 5.53 -28.43
N PHE A 390 0.62 4.22 -28.19
CA PHE A 390 0.51 3.23 -29.28
C PHE A 390 -0.83 3.30 -30.01
N ILE A 391 -1.92 3.61 -29.28
CA ILE A 391 -3.23 3.82 -29.90
C ILE A 391 -3.16 5.04 -30.83
N LEU A 392 -2.66 6.18 -30.34
CA LEU A 392 -2.53 7.41 -31.13
C LEU A 392 -1.61 7.24 -32.34
N ASP A 393 -0.49 6.52 -32.19
CA ASP A 393 0.42 6.23 -33.29
C ASP A 393 -0.27 5.35 -34.34
N SER A 394 -1.05 4.35 -33.91
CA SER A 394 -1.85 3.54 -34.83
C SER A 394 -2.89 4.39 -35.56
N GLU A 395 -3.57 5.32 -34.90
CA GLU A 395 -4.54 6.23 -35.54
C GLU A 395 -3.86 7.22 -36.50
N ALA A 396 -2.63 7.63 -36.23
CA ALA A 396 -1.86 8.50 -37.12
C ALA A 396 -1.54 7.81 -38.46
N LEU A 397 -1.24 6.50 -38.45
CA LEU A 397 -1.04 5.72 -39.67
C LEU A 397 -2.30 5.71 -40.56
N ALA A 398 -3.49 5.69 -39.96
CA ALA A 398 -4.74 5.71 -40.70
C ALA A 398 -4.96 6.95 -41.56
N LYS A 399 -4.40 8.10 -41.16
CA LYS A 399 -4.55 9.39 -41.87
C LYS A 399 -3.90 9.40 -43.26
N SER A 400 -2.97 8.49 -43.51
CA SER A 400 -2.30 8.35 -44.81
C SER A 400 -3.12 7.57 -45.85
N MET A 401 -4.21 6.92 -45.42
CA MET A 401 -5.05 6.05 -46.25
C MET A 401 -6.35 6.73 -46.66
N SER A 402 -6.90 6.33 -47.81
CA SER A 402 -8.25 6.72 -48.25
C SER A 402 -9.32 5.80 -47.67
N THR A 403 -10.53 6.32 -47.49
CA THR A 403 -11.72 5.52 -47.20
C THR A 403 -12.00 4.58 -48.40
N PRO A 404 -12.38 3.29 -48.20
CA PRO A 404 -12.74 2.62 -46.94
C PRO A 404 -11.56 2.03 -46.15
N TYR A 405 -10.35 1.98 -46.70
CA TYR A 405 -9.21 1.29 -46.10
C TYR A 405 -8.77 1.90 -44.75
N SER A 406 -8.78 3.22 -44.63
CA SER A 406 -8.50 3.94 -43.38
C SER A 406 -9.44 3.51 -42.25
N SER A 407 -10.75 3.48 -42.51
CA SER A 407 -11.78 3.10 -41.54
C SER A 407 -11.73 1.61 -41.19
N ILE A 408 -11.47 0.72 -42.16
CA ILE A 408 -11.26 -0.72 -41.90
C ILE A 408 -10.10 -0.93 -40.93
N TYR A 409 -8.97 -0.30 -41.21
CA TYR A 409 -7.77 -0.39 -40.38
C TYR A 409 -8.01 0.16 -38.96
N LEU A 410 -8.69 1.32 -38.82
CA LEU A 410 -9.04 1.88 -37.51
C LEU A 410 -9.95 0.96 -36.70
N ILE A 411 -10.95 0.34 -37.34
CA ILE A 411 -11.85 -0.62 -36.67
C ILE A 411 -11.04 -1.84 -36.20
N ASN A 412 -10.18 -2.40 -37.05
CA ASN A 412 -9.33 -3.54 -36.69
C ASN A 412 -8.43 -3.22 -35.48
N CYS A 413 -7.76 -2.06 -35.49
CA CYS A 413 -6.92 -1.61 -34.37
C CYS A 413 -7.75 -1.42 -33.09
N ARG A 414 -8.86 -0.69 -33.15
CA ARG A 414 -9.72 -0.42 -31.99
C ARG A 414 -10.35 -1.70 -31.44
N LEU A 415 -10.73 -2.66 -32.28
CA LEU A 415 -11.23 -3.96 -31.87
C LEU A 415 -10.16 -4.76 -31.11
N ALA A 416 -8.92 -4.75 -31.57
CA ALA A 416 -7.81 -5.41 -30.87
C ALA A 416 -7.61 -4.81 -29.46
N VAL A 417 -7.61 -3.48 -29.35
CA VAL A 417 -7.49 -2.78 -28.05
C VAL A 417 -8.69 -3.09 -27.15
N ALA A 418 -9.92 -3.00 -27.67
CA ALA A 418 -11.13 -3.29 -26.91
C ALA A 418 -11.16 -4.75 -26.42
N ASN A 419 -10.71 -5.71 -27.23
CA ASN A 419 -10.63 -7.10 -26.82
C ASN A 419 -9.55 -7.34 -25.75
N CYS A 420 -8.45 -6.58 -25.76
CA CYS A 420 -7.47 -6.60 -24.67
C CYS A 420 -8.09 -6.09 -23.36
N PHE A 421 -8.77 -4.95 -23.40
CA PHE A 421 -9.41 -4.35 -22.22
C PHE A 421 -10.62 -5.13 -21.71
N ARG A 422 -11.32 -5.89 -22.55
CA ARG A 422 -12.42 -6.76 -22.10
C ARG A 422 -11.98 -7.84 -21.11
N GLN A 423 -10.70 -8.23 -21.15
CA GLN A 423 -10.18 -9.31 -20.31
C GLN A 423 -9.99 -8.92 -18.84
N SER A 424 -10.07 -7.61 -18.54
CA SER A 424 -9.94 -7.10 -17.18
C SER A 424 -11.18 -6.31 -16.79
N SER A 425 -11.68 -6.53 -15.56
CA SER A 425 -12.81 -5.76 -15.03
C SER A 425 -12.46 -4.28 -14.82
N LEU A 426 -11.17 -3.96 -14.66
CA LEU A 426 -10.66 -2.63 -14.36
C LEU A 426 -10.78 -1.66 -15.54
N THR A 427 -10.89 -2.19 -16.77
CA THR A 427 -10.87 -1.40 -18.00
C THR A 427 -12.22 -1.28 -18.69
N SER A 428 -13.32 -1.57 -17.97
CA SER A 428 -14.68 -1.54 -18.54
C SER A 428 -15.05 -0.18 -19.14
N LYS A 429 -14.68 0.94 -18.49
CA LYS A 429 -14.95 2.30 -18.99
C LYS A 429 -14.24 2.56 -20.32
N ARG A 430 -12.97 2.20 -20.42
CA ARG A 430 -12.16 2.35 -21.65
C ARG A 430 -12.67 1.43 -22.77
N GLU A 431 -13.08 0.20 -22.45
CA GLU A 431 -13.68 -0.71 -23.43
C GLU A 431 -14.97 -0.13 -24.04
N GLU A 432 -15.86 0.40 -23.20
CA GLU A 432 -17.12 1.01 -23.65
C GLU A 432 -16.87 2.22 -24.58
N GLN A 433 -15.94 3.10 -24.21
CA GLN A 433 -15.53 4.23 -25.04
C GLN A 433 -15.01 3.79 -26.42
N LEU A 434 -14.16 2.76 -26.46
CA LEU A 434 -13.66 2.21 -27.72
C LEU A 434 -14.78 1.61 -28.57
N ARG A 435 -15.76 0.93 -27.97
CA ARG A 435 -16.92 0.41 -28.71
C ARG A 435 -17.77 1.51 -29.32
N VAL A 436 -17.95 2.63 -28.63
CA VAL A 436 -18.63 3.81 -29.19
C VAL A 436 -17.85 4.34 -30.40
N LEU A 437 -16.53 4.47 -30.31
CA LEU A 437 -15.69 4.89 -31.43
C LEU A 437 -15.73 3.92 -32.62
N ILE A 438 -15.74 2.61 -32.37
CA ILE A 438 -15.91 1.58 -33.41
C ILE A 438 -17.26 1.75 -34.11
N SER A 439 -18.35 1.97 -33.35
CA SER A 439 -19.68 2.16 -33.93
C SER A 439 -19.78 3.41 -34.82
N LYS A 440 -19.08 4.49 -34.42
CA LYS A 440 -19.00 5.72 -35.22
C LYS A 440 -18.24 5.49 -36.54
N GLU A 441 -17.13 4.78 -36.48
CA GLU A 441 -16.33 4.45 -37.67
C GLU A 441 -17.07 3.47 -38.59
N ALA A 442 -17.84 2.53 -38.02
CA ALA A 442 -18.70 1.63 -38.78
C ALA A 442 -19.77 2.40 -39.56
N ALA A 443 -20.36 3.45 -38.99
CA ALA A 443 -21.30 4.32 -39.71
C ALA A 443 -20.63 5.02 -40.91
N THR A 444 -19.39 5.48 -40.76
CA THR A 444 -18.60 6.05 -41.88
C THR A 444 -18.33 5.03 -42.98
N LEU A 445 -18.09 3.76 -42.63
CA LEU A 445 -18.00 2.69 -43.62
C LEU A 445 -19.36 2.39 -44.28
N THR A 446 -20.47 2.45 -43.55
CA THR A 446 -21.81 2.32 -44.11
C THR A 446 -22.06 3.41 -45.15
N ASP A 447 -21.68 4.67 -44.87
CA ASP A 447 -21.79 5.77 -45.83
C ASP A 447 -20.91 5.53 -47.08
N SER A 448 -19.69 5.03 -46.90
CA SER A 448 -18.80 4.70 -48.02
C SER A 448 -19.32 3.53 -48.88
N GLN A 449 -19.97 2.54 -48.26
CA GLN A 449 -20.63 1.45 -48.96
C GLN A 449 -21.90 1.93 -49.69
N LEU A 450 -22.65 2.85 -49.08
CA LEU A 450 -23.80 3.47 -49.72
C LEU A 450 -23.37 4.28 -50.95
N GLU A 451 -22.26 5.02 -50.85
CA GLU A 451 -21.66 5.75 -51.97
C GLU A 451 -21.23 4.79 -53.10
N PHE A 452 -20.68 3.62 -52.77
CA PHE A 452 -20.38 2.58 -53.75
C PHE A 452 -21.63 2.12 -54.51
N PHE A 453 -22.73 1.83 -53.79
CA PHE A 453 -23.98 1.45 -54.44
C PHE A 453 -24.55 2.58 -55.31
N HIS A 454 -24.46 3.84 -54.86
CA HIS A 454 -24.91 4.99 -55.63
C HIS A 454 -24.09 5.24 -56.90
N GLN A 455 -22.77 5.15 -56.81
CA GLN A 455 -21.87 5.34 -57.96
C GLN A 455 -21.94 4.16 -58.92
N GLY A 456 -21.89 2.93 -58.43
CA GLY A 456 -21.91 1.71 -59.24
C GLY A 456 -23.22 1.48 -59.98
N SER A 457 -24.35 1.96 -59.44
CA SER A 457 -25.66 1.90 -60.11
C SER A 457 -25.93 3.04 -61.10
N GLY A 458 -25.09 4.08 -61.13
CA GLY A 458 -25.36 5.32 -61.88
C GLY A 458 -26.49 6.20 -61.32
N LEU A 459 -27.15 5.77 -60.23
CA LEU A 459 -28.36 6.42 -59.70
C LEU A 459 -28.08 7.55 -58.70
N ALA A 460 -26.82 7.87 -58.41
CA ALA A 460 -26.42 8.88 -57.43
C ALA A 460 -27.15 10.23 -57.62
N ASP A 461 -27.03 10.83 -58.80
CA ASP A 461 -27.59 12.16 -59.11
C ASP A 461 -29.13 12.16 -59.04
N VAL A 462 -29.74 11.08 -59.51
CA VAL A 462 -31.20 10.97 -59.61
C VAL A 462 -31.81 10.76 -58.23
N ILE A 463 -31.23 9.89 -57.41
CA ILE A 463 -31.70 9.68 -56.03
C ILE A 463 -31.49 10.94 -55.18
N ALA A 464 -30.39 11.66 -55.36
CA ALA A 464 -30.17 12.95 -54.70
C ALA A 464 -31.24 13.98 -55.09
N ALA A 465 -31.49 14.17 -56.39
CA ALA A 465 -32.51 15.11 -56.88
C ALA A 465 -33.93 14.76 -56.39
N VAL A 466 -34.27 13.48 -56.34
CA VAL A 466 -35.57 13.01 -55.82
C VAL A 466 -35.69 13.26 -54.31
N LYS A 467 -34.62 13.10 -53.53
CA LYS A 467 -34.61 13.38 -52.08
C LYS A 467 -34.75 14.88 -51.78
N GLU A 468 -34.18 15.76 -52.59
CA GLU A 468 -34.24 17.22 -52.41
C GLU A 468 -35.56 17.85 -52.86
N CYS A 469 -36.50 17.08 -53.43
CA CYS A 469 -37.79 17.56 -53.95
C CYS A 469 -37.64 18.75 -54.93
N ALA A 470 -36.52 18.82 -55.68
CA ALA A 470 -36.22 19.96 -56.53
C ALA A 470 -37.09 19.93 -57.80
N HIS A 471 -37.58 21.08 -58.26
CA HIS A 471 -38.30 21.20 -59.55
C HIS A 471 -37.41 20.81 -60.75
N SER A 472 -36.08 20.79 -60.60
CA SER A 472 -35.09 20.30 -61.57
C SER A 472 -35.12 18.79 -61.79
N THR A 473 -35.83 18.02 -60.96
CA THR A 473 -35.98 16.56 -61.10
C THR A 473 -36.64 16.17 -62.43
N ILE A 474 -37.47 17.05 -63.00
CA ILE A 474 -38.19 16.80 -64.25
C ILE A 474 -37.23 16.80 -65.46
N ASP A 475 -36.17 17.62 -65.44
CA ASP A 475 -35.17 17.66 -66.52
C ASP A 475 -34.20 16.47 -66.47
N LEU A 476 -34.02 15.88 -65.28
CA LEU A 476 -33.14 14.72 -65.08
C LEU A 476 -33.82 13.39 -65.42
N ILE A 477 -35.16 13.31 -65.36
CA ILE A 477 -35.94 12.09 -65.62
C ILE A 477 -36.52 12.14 -67.04
N THR A 478 -35.67 11.85 -68.02
CA THR A 478 -36.07 11.65 -69.42
C THR A 478 -36.06 10.15 -69.78
N VAL A 479 -36.87 9.74 -70.76
CA VAL A 479 -36.99 8.33 -71.18
C VAL A 479 -35.63 7.77 -71.62
N SER A 480 -34.85 8.56 -72.38
CA SER A 480 -33.50 8.17 -72.83
C SER A 480 -32.50 7.99 -71.68
N ARG A 481 -32.52 8.86 -70.67
CA ARG A 481 -31.63 8.76 -69.51
C ARG A 481 -32.03 7.63 -68.58
N LEU A 482 -33.32 7.42 -68.35
CA LEU A 482 -33.80 6.26 -67.58
C LEU A 482 -33.46 4.93 -68.26
N SER A 483 -33.51 4.86 -69.59
CA SER A 483 -33.08 3.66 -70.32
C SER A 483 -31.60 3.35 -70.10
N ALA A 484 -30.75 4.38 -70.14
CA ALA A 484 -29.32 4.24 -69.91
C ALA A 484 -29.04 3.81 -68.45
N LEU A 485 -29.70 4.44 -67.48
CA LEU A 485 -29.60 4.10 -66.06
C LEU A 485 -30.11 2.69 -65.75
N SER A 486 -31.17 2.22 -66.42
CA SER A 486 -31.63 0.83 -66.27
C SER A 486 -30.58 -0.16 -66.73
N SER A 487 -29.94 0.11 -67.87
CA SER A 487 -28.88 -0.76 -68.41
C SER A 487 -27.64 -0.78 -67.51
N GLU A 488 -27.27 0.35 -66.92
CA GLU A 488 -26.14 0.47 -65.98
C GLU A 488 -26.44 -0.26 -64.67
N LEU A 489 -27.64 -0.08 -64.12
CA LEU A 489 -28.13 -0.79 -62.94
C LEU A 489 -28.15 -2.32 -63.17
N ASP A 490 -28.66 -2.79 -64.30
CA ASP A 490 -28.71 -4.23 -64.63
C ASP A 490 -27.32 -4.85 -64.80
N HIS A 491 -26.32 -4.07 -65.24
CA HIS A 491 -24.94 -4.52 -65.32
C HIS A 491 -24.29 -4.64 -63.93
N PHE A 492 -24.64 -3.75 -63.01
CA PHE A 492 -24.07 -3.67 -61.66
C PHE A 492 -24.65 -4.70 -60.68
N LEU A 493 -25.98 -4.86 -60.64
CA LEU A 493 -26.67 -5.67 -59.62
C LEU A 493 -26.20 -7.13 -59.46
N PRO A 494 -25.81 -7.88 -60.51
CA PRO A 494 -25.42 -9.28 -60.37
C PRO A 494 -24.21 -9.53 -59.45
N SER A 495 -23.26 -8.60 -59.38
CA SER A 495 -22.06 -8.71 -58.52
C SER A 495 -22.03 -7.68 -57.39
N ALA A 496 -22.89 -6.65 -57.43
CA ALA A 496 -22.89 -5.52 -56.51
C ALA A 496 -22.71 -5.87 -55.03
N TYR A 497 -23.47 -6.85 -54.51
CA TYR A 497 -23.39 -7.24 -53.11
C TYR A 497 -22.08 -7.96 -52.76
N ILE A 498 -21.60 -8.83 -53.64
CA ILE A 498 -20.35 -9.57 -53.46
C ILE A 498 -19.17 -8.59 -53.53
N ASP A 499 -19.16 -7.69 -54.52
CA ASP A 499 -18.14 -6.66 -54.68
C ASP A 499 -18.11 -5.71 -53.47
N ALA A 500 -19.29 -5.36 -52.92
CA ALA A 500 -19.41 -4.55 -51.70
C ALA A 500 -18.82 -5.26 -50.47
N LEU A 501 -19.00 -6.59 -50.35
CA LEU A 501 -18.37 -7.39 -49.29
C LEU A 501 -16.87 -7.54 -49.49
N GLU A 502 -16.40 -7.76 -50.73
CA GLU A 502 -14.97 -7.86 -51.05
C GLU A 502 -14.22 -6.56 -50.71
N ARG A 503 -14.85 -5.39 -50.91
CA ARG A 503 -14.33 -4.08 -50.46
C ARG A 503 -14.08 -4.02 -48.95
N LEU A 504 -14.82 -4.79 -48.15
CA LEU A 504 -14.62 -4.90 -46.69
C LEU A 504 -13.85 -6.18 -46.30
N GLY A 505 -13.28 -6.91 -47.25
CA GLY A 505 -12.67 -8.23 -47.00
C GLY A 505 -11.51 -8.22 -45.99
N ALA A 506 -10.85 -7.07 -45.80
CA ALA A 506 -9.79 -6.88 -44.82
C ALA A 506 -10.30 -6.55 -43.39
N LEU A 507 -11.61 -6.41 -43.19
CA LEU A 507 -12.19 -6.23 -41.87
C LEU A 507 -12.18 -7.55 -41.09
N GLN A 508 -11.51 -7.58 -39.94
CA GLN A 508 -11.34 -8.81 -39.16
C GLN A 508 -12.66 -9.34 -38.57
N ASP A 509 -13.60 -8.46 -38.26
CA ASP A 509 -14.95 -8.84 -37.83
C ASP A 509 -15.88 -9.04 -39.05
N SER A 510 -15.94 -10.28 -39.53
CA SER A 510 -16.81 -10.67 -40.65
C SER A 510 -18.30 -10.44 -40.40
N SER A 511 -18.74 -10.46 -39.14
CA SER A 511 -20.14 -10.21 -38.78
C SER A 511 -20.49 -8.73 -38.91
N LEU A 512 -19.55 -7.86 -38.50
CA LEU A 512 -19.66 -6.42 -38.67
C LEU A 512 -19.62 -6.02 -40.15
N ALA A 513 -18.75 -6.63 -40.95
CA ALA A 513 -18.68 -6.39 -42.41
C ALA A 513 -20.04 -6.64 -43.08
N ARG A 514 -20.65 -7.80 -42.82
CA ARG A 514 -21.98 -8.16 -43.35
C ARG A 514 -23.07 -7.19 -42.88
N LYS A 515 -23.01 -6.78 -41.61
CA LYS A 515 -23.98 -5.83 -41.05
C LYS A 515 -23.88 -4.47 -41.75
N ILE A 516 -22.67 -3.94 -41.91
CA ILE A 516 -22.41 -2.67 -42.61
C ILE A 516 -22.90 -2.73 -44.06
N THR A 517 -22.53 -3.78 -44.80
CA THR A 517 -22.94 -3.91 -46.21
C THR A 517 -24.45 -4.06 -46.34
N LYS A 518 -25.10 -4.83 -45.46
CA LYS A 518 -26.55 -4.96 -45.44
C LYS A 518 -27.25 -3.64 -45.13
N GLU A 519 -26.78 -2.91 -44.12
CA GLU A 519 -27.35 -1.61 -43.75
C GLU A 519 -27.22 -0.58 -44.90
N ALA A 520 -26.07 -0.56 -45.58
CA ALA A 520 -25.87 0.27 -46.77
C ALA A 520 -26.79 -0.15 -47.93
N ALA A 521 -26.94 -1.44 -48.18
CA ALA A 521 -27.85 -1.97 -49.21
C ALA A 521 -29.32 -1.64 -48.91
N ASP A 522 -29.76 -1.77 -47.65
CA ASP A 522 -31.10 -1.39 -47.21
C ASP A 522 -31.34 0.13 -47.39
N CYS A 523 -30.36 0.96 -47.03
CA CYS A 523 -30.38 2.41 -47.28
C CYS A 523 -30.45 2.76 -48.78
N PHE A 524 -29.72 2.02 -49.63
CA PHE A 524 -29.80 2.19 -51.08
C PHE A 524 -31.18 1.80 -51.61
N CYS A 525 -31.73 0.66 -51.19
CA CYS A 525 -33.06 0.20 -51.56
C CYS A 525 -34.16 1.19 -51.17
N THR A 526 -34.09 1.77 -49.96
CA THR A 526 -35.06 2.80 -49.54
C THR A 526 -34.93 4.09 -50.35
N GLY A 527 -33.72 4.48 -50.77
CA GLY A 527 -33.51 5.57 -51.72
C GLY A 527 -34.13 5.26 -53.10
N PHE A 528 -33.98 4.02 -53.57
CA PHE A 528 -34.58 3.54 -54.82
C PHE A 528 -36.11 3.53 -54.76
N GLU A 529 -36.73 3.15 -53.63
CA GLU A 529 -38.19 3.18 -53.45
C GLU A 529 -38.77 4.59 -53.64
N LEU A 530 -38.03 5.64 -53.28
CA LEU A 530 -38.45 7.01 -53.52
C LEU A 530 -38.42 7.35 -55.02
N LEU A 531 -37.38 6.91 -55.73
CA LEU A 531 -37.30 7.05 -57.19
C LEU A 531 -38.43 6.29 -57.88
N GLU A 532 -38.70 5.06 -57.44
CA GLU A 532 -39.77 4.22 -57.94
C GLU A 532 -41.15 4.90 -57.80
N LYS A 533 -41.49 5.38 -56.59
CA LYS A 533 -42.73 6.13 -56.34
C LYS A 533 -42.83 7.40 -57.19
N ARG A 534 -41.70 8.06 -57.46
CA ARG A 534 -41.68 9.27 -58.29
C ARG A 534 -41.92 8.95 -59.76
N ILE A 535 -41.35 7.87 -60.28
CA ILE A 535 -41.61 7.36 -61.63
C ILE A 535 -43.09 7.00 -61.77
N ASP A 536 -43.66 6.27 -60.80
CA ASP A 536 -45.09 5.92 -60.80
C ASP A 536 -46.00 7.15 -60.81
N ALA A 537 -45.65 8.20 -60.04
CA ALA A 537 -46.39 9.45 -60.01
C ALA A 537 -46.29 10.23 -61.34
N LEU A 538 -45.13 10.17 -62.03
CA LEU A 538 -44.94 10.81 -63.34
C LEU A 538 -45.69 10.07 -64.45
N ASP A 539 -45.71 8.74 -64.42
CA ASP A 539 -46.51 7.92 -65.34
C ASP A 539 -48.02 8.13 -65.10
N ALA A 540 -48.47 8.22 -63.84
CA ALA A 540 -49.88 8.51 -63.53
C ALA A 540 -50.34 9.91 -63.97
N ALA A 541 -49.42 10.88 -64.08
CA ALA A 541 -49.70 12.23 -64.59
C ALA A 541 -49.76 12.30 -66.12
N LYS A 542 -49.16 11.34 -66.84
CA LYS A 542 -49.20 11.23 -68.30
C LYS A 542 -50.41 10.37 -68.73
N ASN A 543 -51.48 11.02 -69.19
CA ASN A 543 -52.65 10.30 -69.73
C ASN A 543 -52.34 9.60 -71.09
N ASP A 544 -52.32 8.27 -71.06
CA ASP A 544 -52.72 7.30 -72.10
C ASP A 544 -51.99 7.26 -73.48
N ASN A 545 -50.83 7.92 -73.64
CA ASN A 545 -49.94 7.62 -74.78
C ASN A 545 -48.98 6.47 -74.41
N ARG A 546 -49.30 5.26 -74.85
CA ARG A 546 -48.63 3.99 -74.49
C ARG A 546 -47.15 3.86 -74.89
N ASP A 547 -46.63 4.73 -75.75
CA ASP A 547 -45.29 4.57 -76.34
C ASP A 547 -44.15 5.24 -75.53
N ASP A 548 -44.45 6.03 -74.48
CA ASP A 548 -43.46 6.77 -73.66
C ASP A 548 -43.67 6.61 -72.14
N ASN A 549 -44.10 5.42 -71.68
CA ASN A 549 -44.24 5.12 -70.25
C ASN A 549 -42.86 4.88 -69.63
N PHE A 550 -42.52 5.62 -68.57
CA PHE A 550 -41.24 5.52 -67.89
C PHE A 550 -41.00 4.13 -67.28
N ARG A 551 -42.05 3.45 -66.80
CA ARG A 551 -41.98 2.06 -66.34
C ARG A 551 -41.65 1.02 -67.41
N SER A 552 -41.95 1.29 -68.68
CA SER A 552 -41.58 0.37 -69.77
C SER A 552 -40.06 0.35 -70.02
N VAL A 553 -39.39 1.44 -69.68
CA VAL A 553 -37.96 1.66 -69.89
C VAL A 553 -37.14 1.46 -68.61
N PHE A 554 -37.79 1.51 -67.44
CA PHE A 554 -37.20 1.26 -66.12
C PHE A 554 -38.06 0.27 -65.32
N PRO A 555 -37.99 -1.04 -65.62
CA PRO A 555 -38.92 -2.05 -65.08
C PRO A 555 -38.59 -2.53 -63.65
N ARG A 556 -37.36 -2.31 -63.17
CA ARG A 556 -36.89 -2.82 -61.87
C ARG A 556 -37.69 -2.24 -60.71
N THR A 557 -38.00 -3.09 -59.75
CA THR A 557 -38.74 -2.74 -58.52
C THR A 557 -37.83 -2.80 -57.30
N ALA A 558 -38.14 -2.02 -56.26
CA ALA A 558 -37.35 -2.06 -55.03
C ALA A 558 -37.35 -3.43 -54.35
N SER A 559 -38.43 -4.21 -54.49
CA SER A 559 -38.51 -5.58 -53.97
C SER A 559 -37.53 -6.52 -54.67
N GLU A 560 -37.34 -6.39 -55.98
CA GLU A 560 -36.30 -7.13 -56.71
C GLU A 560 -34.89 -6.73 -56.25
N LEU A 561 -34.62 -5.43 -56.10
CA LEU A 561 -33.32 -4.95 -55.61
C LEU A 561 -33.00 -5.48 -54.22
N ARG A 562 -33.97 -5.50 -53.31
CA ARG A 562 -33.80 -6.06 -51.95
C ARG A 562 -33.46 -7.54 -51.96
N VAL A 563 -33.96 -8.32 -52.92
CA VAL A 563 -33.63 -9.75 -53.05
C VAL A 563 -32.25 -9.95 -53.66
N LEU A 564 -31.83 -9.08 -54.57
CA LEU A 564 -30.53 -9.14 -55.22
C LEU A 564 -29.39 -8.63 -54.33
N LEU A 565 -29.70 -7.79 -53.34
CA LEU A 565 -28.74 -7.16 -52.42
C LEU A 565 -28.81 -7.71 -50.98
N SER A 566 -29.38 -8.89 -50.76
CA SER A 566 -29.57 -9.50 -49.42
C SER A 566 -28.54 -10.54 -49.03
#